data_AF-A0A2W2DUV4-F1
#
_entry.id   AF-A0A2W2DUV4-F1
#
_cell.length_a   1.000
_cell.length_b   1.000
_cell.length_c   1.000
_cell.angle_alpha   90.00
_cell.angle_beta   90.00
_cell.angle_gamma   90.00
#
_symmetry.space_group_name_H-M   'P 1'
#
loop_
_entity.id
_entity.type
_entity.pdbx_description
1 polymer ?
#
loop_
_entity_poly.entity_id
_entity_poly.type
_entity_poly.pdbx_seq_one_letter_code
_entity_poly.pdbx_strand_id
1 'polypeptide(L)'
;MESFDPDRIAIMVVGAYGDICNYLLRLPIPIRLPSVADEQAHPGTAATAVDRARETIWDLPLEPVTADLIDLLLLEWRTAVEQIAVLNVTGPAKHRVDAVNRTMYRLALQAELVEATLPA
;
A
#
# COMPACT_ATOMS: atom_id res chain seq x y z
N MET A 1 -4.46 -4.35 25.57
CA MET A 1 -5.15 -4.07 24.30
C MET A 1 -4.67 -2.68 23.92
N GLU A 2 -3.75 -2.56 22.95
CA GLU A 2 -3.28 -1.25 22.51
C GLU A 2 -4.50 -0.42 22.09
N SER A 3 -4.59 0.82 22.57
CA SER A 3 -5.64 1.74 22.15
C SER A 3 -5.49 1.99 20.65
N PHE A 4 -6.56 1.79 19.90
CA PHE A 4 -6.61 2.16 18.50
C PHE A 4 -6.31 3.65 18.35
N ASP A 5 -5.23 3.97 17.66
CA ASP A 5 -4.80 5.33 17.37
C ASP A 5 -4.95 5.56 15.85
N PRO A 6 -6.03 6.22 15.41
CA PRO A 6 -6.29 6.43 13.98
C PRO A 6 -5.22 7.28 13.31
N ASP A 7 -4.63 8.24 14.03
CA ASP A 7 -3.62 9.15 13.48
C ASP A 7 -2.32 8.38 13.20
N ARG A 8 -1.92 7.50 14.13
CA ARG A 8 -0.77 6.62 13.93
C ARG A 8 -0.96 5.71 12.72
N ILE A 9 -2.15 5.11 12.56
CA ILE A 9 -2.43 4.22 11.43
C ILE A 9 -2.44 4.98 10.10
N ALA A 10 -3.03 6.17 10.06
CA ALA A 10 -3.01 7.03 8.89
C ALA A 10 -1.57 7.36 8.47
N ILE A 11 -0.71 7.73 9.42
CA ILE A 11 0.72 7.99 9.18
C ILE A 11 1.41 6.75 8.61
N MET A 12 1.15 5.56 9.17
CA MET A 12 1.76 4.32 8.69
C MET A 12 1.32 3.97 7.25
N VAL A 13 0.05 4.18 6.90
CA VAL A 13 -0.44 3.92 5.52
C VAL A 13 0.15 4.90 4.51
N VAL A 14 0.29 6.17 4.89
CA VAL A 14 0.96 7.18 4.04
C VAL A 14 2.45 6.86 3.91
N GLY A 15 3.10 6.43 4.99
CA GLY A 15 4.49 5.96 4.96
C GLY A 15 4.69 4.80 3.99
N ALA A 16 3.86 3.77 4.11
CA ALA A 16 3.88 2.61 3.22
C ALA A 16 3.62 2.99 1.75
N TYR A 17 2.77 3.99 1.48
CA TYR A 17 2.61 4.52 0.12
C TYR A 17 3.89 5.16 -0.42
N GLY A 18 4.62 5.89 0.43
CA GLY A 18 5.92 6.44 0.10
C GLY A 18 6.94 5.36 -0.26
N ASP A 19 6.98 4.28 0.52
CA ASP A 19 7.86 3.14 0.25
C ASP A 19 7.48 2.44 -1.06
N ILE A 20 6.19 2.22 -1.30
CA ILE A 20 5.67 1.69 -2.57
C ILE A 20 6.12 2.58 -3.75
N CYS A 21 5.99 3.91 -3.64
CA CYS A 21 6.46 4.83 -4.67
C CYS A 21 7.95 4.61 -4.96
N ASN A 22 8.78 4.46 -3.92
CA ASN A 22 10.21 4.22 -4.06
C ASN A 22 10.51 2.86 -4.71
N TYR A 23 9.80 1.80 -4.32
CA TYR A 23 9.94 0.46 -4.89
C TYR A 23 9.58 0.43 -6.37
N LEU A 24 8.47 1.04 -6.76
CA LEU A 24 8.01 1.10 -8.16
C LEU A 24 8.96 1.90 -9.06
N LEU A 25 9.71 2.86 -8.51
CA LEU A 25 10.73 3.61 -9.23
C LEU A 25 12.00 2.79 -9.52
N ARG A 26 12.22 1.68 -8.79
CA ARG A 26 13.39 0.78 -8.94
C ARG A 26 13.16 -0.34 -9.96
N LEU A 27 11.94 -0.43 -10.53
CA LEU A 27 11.61 -1.44 -11.53
C LEU A 27 12.38 -1.22 -12.85
N PRO A 28 12.56 -2.27 -13.68
CA PRO A 28 13.23 -2.14 -14.98
C PRO A 28 12.60 -1.06 -15.87
N ILE A 29 11.28 -0.93 -15.80
CA ILE A 29 10.53 0.20 -16.35
C ILE A 29 9.83 0.86 -15.17
N PRO A 30 10.29 2.05 -14.73
CA PRO A 30 9.74 2.71 -13.55
C PRO A 30 8.25 3.03 -13.70
N ILE A 31 7.45 2.64 -12.69
CA ILE A 31 6.06 3.05 -12.57
C ILE A 31 6.00 4.24 -11.61
N ARG A 32 5.46 5.38 -12.07
CA ARG A 32 5.31 6.58 -11.24
C ARG A 32 3.88 6.69 -10.73
N LEU A 33 3.75 6.68 -9.41
CA LEU A 33 2.49 7.00 -8.75
C LEU A 33 2.40 8.51 -8.45
N PRO A 34 1.18 9.06 -8.30
CA PRO A 34 0.99 10.43 -7.83
C PRO A 34 1.65 10.65 -6.48
N SER A 35 2.32 11.79 -6.30
CA SER A 35 2.91 12.14 -5.01
C SER A 35 1.82 12.47 -3.99
N VAL A 36 2.00 12.02 -2.75
CA VAL A 36 1.18 12.50 -1.61
C VAL A 36 1.46 13.97 -1.26
N ALA A 37 2.58 14.53 -1.72
CA ALA A 37 2.92 15.94 -1.52
C ALA A 37 2.29 16.87 -2.57
N ASP A 38 1.72 16.33 -3.65
CA ASP A 38 0.96 17.15 -4.59
C ASP A 38 -0.37 17.52 -3.94
N GLU A 39 -0.56 18.81 -3.63
CA GLU A 39 -1.79 19.35 -3.01
C GLU A 39 -3.07 19.07 -3.82
N GLN A 40 -2.92 18.62 -5.08
CA GLN A 40 -4.00 18.25 -6.01
C GLN A 40 -4.29 16.74 -6.04
N ALA A 41 -3.47 15.92 -5.36
CA ALA A 41 -3.65 14.48 -5.32
C ALA A 41 -4.79 14.11 -4.36
N HIS A 42 -6.01 14.07 -4.90
CA HIS A 42 -7.15 13.51 -4.17
C HIS A 42 -6.87 12.03 -3.79
N PRO A 43 -7.27 11.53 -2.60
CA PRO A 43 -7.02 10.14 -2.19
C PRO A 43 -7.51 9.08 -3.19
N GLY A 44 -8.60 9.39 -3.91
CA GLY A 44 -9.11 8.53 -4.99
C GLY A 44 -8.16 8.41 -6.20
N THR A 45 -7.29 9.39 -6.42
CA THR A 45 -6.28 9.38 -7.49
C THR A 45 -5.16 8.40 -7.17
N ALA A 46 -4.68 8.37 -5.93
CA ALA A 46 -3.66 7.41 -5.49
C ALA A 46 -4.17 5.97 -5.59
N ALA A 47 -5.39 5.71 -5.13
CA ALA A 47 -6.08 4.44 -5.28
C ALA A 47 -6.15 3.96 -6.74
N THR A 48 -6.63 4.83 -7.64
CA THR A 48 -6.76 4.49 -9.06
C THR A 48 -5.39 4.24 -9.71
N ALA A 49 -4.37 4.99 -9.31
CA ALA A 49 -3.01 4.81 -9.82
C ALA A 49 -2.40 3.47 -9.33
N VAL A 50 -2.67 3.08 -8.09
CA VAL A 50 -2.26 1.78 -7.55
C VAL A 50 -2.94 0.64 -8.31
N ASP A 51 -4.25 0.73 -8.58
CA ASP A 51 -4.97 -0.29 -9.36
C ASP A 51 -4.38 -0.45 -10.76
N ARG A 52 -4.01 0.66 -11.42
CA ARG A 52 -3.31 0.62 -12.72
C ARG A 52 -1.91 0.03 -12.62
N ALA A 53 -1.17 0.34 -11.55
CA ALA A 53 0.17 -0.22 -11.35
C ALA A 53 0.12 -1.73 -11.18
N ARG A 54 -0.91 -2.26 -10.52
CA ARG A 54 -1.17 -3.71 -10.40
C ARG A 54 -1.41 -4.38 -11.75
N GLU A 55 -2.17 -3.75 -12.64
CA GLU A 55 -2.36 -4.25 -14.00
C GLU A 55 -1.04 -4.22 -14.79
N THR A 56 -0.28 -3.12 -14.65
CA THR A 56 0.96 -2.90 -15.41
C THR A 56 2.10 -3.81 -14.97
N ILE A 57 2.14 -4.25 -13.70
CA ILE A 57 3.28 -5.01 -13.14
C ILE A 57 3.53 -6.32 -13.91
N TRP A 58 2.47 -6.93 -14.42
CA TRP A 58 2.51 -8.20 -15.14
C TRP A 58 3.03 -8.07 -16.57
N ASP A 59 3.06 -6.86 -17.12
CA ASP A 59 3.62 -6.56 -18.44
C ASP A 59 5.13 -6.27 -18.38
N LEU A 60 5.70 -6.18 -17.17
CA LEU A 60 7.11 -5.88 -16.96
C LEU A 60 8.00 -7.12 -17.10
N PRO A 61 9.27 -6.96 -17.53
CA PRO A 61 10.25 -8.04 -17.55
C PRO A 61 10.77 -8.32 -16.13
N LEU A 62 9.91 -8.89 -15.28
CA LEU A 62 10.18 -9.26 -13.89
C LEU A 62 10.15 -10.78 -13.73
N GLU A 63 10.85 -11.28 -12.72
CA GLU A 63 10.61 -12.65 -12.24
C GLU A 63 9.16 -12.76 -11.73
N PRO A 64 8.43 -13.86 -12.04
CA PRO A 64 7.02 -13.99 -11.67
C PRO A 64 6.76 -13.80 -10.17
N VAL A 65 7.69 -14.26 -9.32
CA VAL A 65 7.59 -14.11 -7.86
C VAL A 65 7.69 -12.64 -7.45
N THR A 66 8.56 -11.86 -8.08
CA THR A 66 8.70 -10.42 -7.81
C THR A 66 7.44 -9.67 -8.22
N ALA A 67 6.87 -9.98 -9.39
CA ALA A 67 5.62 -9.37 -9.85
C ALA A 67 4.45 -9.69 -8.89
N ASP A 68 4.34 -10.94 -8.44
CA ASP A 68 3.32 -11.38 -7.48
C ASP A 68 3.44 -10.67 -6.12
N LEU A 69 4.65 -10.57 -5.58
CA LEU A 69 4.90 -9.88 -4.31
C LEU A 69 4.54 -8.38 -4.39
N ILE A 70 4.86 -7.73 -5.51
CA ILE A 70 4.50 -6.32 -5.72
C ILE A 70 2.99 -6.18 -5.88
N ASP A 71 2.31 -7.05 -6.64
CA ASP A 71 0.85 -7.02 -6.77
C ASP A 71 0.16 -7.17 -5.40
N LEU A 72 0.63 -8.11 -4.58
CA LEU A 72 0.13 -8.33 -3.23
C LEU A 72 0.36 -7.13 -2.32
N LEU A 73 1.54 -6.50 -2.38
CA LEU A 73 1.84 -5.29 -1.61
C LEU A 73 0.88 -4.14 -1.97
N LEU A 74 0.66 -3.93 -3.26
CA LEU A 74 -0.26 -2.91 -3.77
C LEU A 74 -1.71 -3.17 -3.33
N LEU A 75 -2.14 -4.43 -3.39
CA LEU A 75 -3.46 -4.86 -2.93
C LEU A 75 -3.64 -4.67 -1.42
N GLU A 76 -2.64 -5.01 -0.62
CA GLU A 76 -2.70 -4.88 0.83
C GLU A 76 -2.76 -3.41 1.26
N TRP A 77 -2.00 -2.55 0.59
CA TRP A 77 -2.11 -1.10 0.81
C TRP A 77 -3.51 -0.59 0.49
N ARG A 78 -4.09 -1.02 -0.64
CA ARG A 78 -5.46 -0.67 -1.03
C ARG A 78 -6.47 -1.13 0.03
N THR A 79 -6.31 -2.36 0.50
CA THR A 79 -7.13 -2.95 1.56
C THR A 79 -7.04 -2.14 2.86
N ALA A 80 -5.85 -1.67 3.23
CA ALA A 80 -5.65 -0.83 4.41
C ALA A 80 -6.44 0.48 4.32
N VAL A 81 -6.33 1.17 3.17
CA VAL A 81 -7.07 2.43 2.90
C VAL A 81 -8.58 2.21 3.01
N GLU A 82 -9.10 1.14 2.41
CA GLU A 82 -10.53 0.83 2.45
C GLU A 82 -11.02 0.50 3.86
N GLN A 83 -10.27 -0.29 4.62
CA GLN A 83 -10.62 -0.62 6.00
C GLN A 83 -10.62 0.62 6.90
N ILE A 84 -9.69 1.55 6.71
CA ILE A 84 -9.66 2.84 7.42
C ILE A 84 -10.88 3.69 7.03
N ALA A 85 -11.22 3.76 5.73
CA ALA A 85 -12.40 4.48 5.27
C ALA A 85 -13.69 3.91 5.89
N VAL A 86 -13.83 2.57 5.92
CA VAL A 86 -14.95 1.89 6.58
C VAL A 86 -14.99 2.20 8.08
N LEU A 87 -13.83 2.22 8.75
CA LEU A 87 -13.76 2.56 10.17
C LEU A 87 -14.17 4.01 10.43
N ASN A 88 -13.79 4.95 9.57
CA ASN A 88 -14.18 6.35 9.66
C ASN A 88 -15.69 6.56 9.46
N VAL A 89 -16.33 5.77 8.59
CA VAL A 89 -17.78 5.87 8.32
C VAL A 89 -18.61 5.16 9.38
N THR A 90 -18.17 3.99 9.84
CA THR A 90 -18.97 3.10 10.70
C THR A 90 -18.57 3.10 12.18
N GLY A 91 -17.50 3.82 12.52
CA GLY A 91 -16.90 3.86 13.84
C GLY A 91 -16.09 2.60 14.20
N PRO A 92 -15.26 2.67 15.26
CA PRO A 92 -14.43 1.55 15.68
C PRO A 92 -15.28 0.44 16.31
N ALA A 93 -15.06 -0.80 15.87
CA ALA A 93 -15.49 -2.02 16.55
C ALA A 93 -14.30 -2.96 16.68
N LYS A 94 -14.25 -3.79 17.72
CA LYS A 94 -13.10 -4.67 18.00
C LYS A 94 -12.61 -5.44 16.77
N HIS A 95 -13.52 -6.11 16.05
CA HIS A 95 -13.16 -6.88 14.86
C HIS A 95 -12.67 -6.02 13.68
N ARG A 96 -13.12 -4.76 13.56
CA ARG A 96 -12.65 -3.82 12.53
C ARG A 96 -11.24 -3.33 12.84
N VAL A 97 -10.99 -2.98 14.10
CA VAL A 97 -9.65 -2.60 14.58
C VAL A 97 -8.67 -3.76 14.41
N ASP A 98 -9.08 -4.98 14.79
CA ASP A 98 -8.26 -6.18 14.63
C ASP A 98 -7.96 -6.45 13.13
N ALA A 99 -8.93 -6.21 12.24
CA ALA A 99 -8.72 -6.35 10.80
C ALA A 99 -7.67 -5.34 10.28
N VAL A 100 -7.81 -4.05 10.63
CA VAL A 100 -6.83 -3.02 10.24
C VAL A 100 -5.44 -3.37 10.77
N ASN A 101 -5.30 -3.73 12.04
CA ASN A 101 -4.01 -4.09 12.62
C ASN A 101 -3.34 -5.27 11.89
N ARG A 102 -4.12 -6.31 11.53
CA ARG A 102 -3.61 -7.46 10.77
C ARG A 102 -3.20 -7.05 9.35
N THR A 103 -3.97 -6.18 8.71
CA THR A 103 -3.65 -5.62 7.39
C THR A 103 -2.36 -4.82 7.43
N MET A 104 -2.17 -3.95 8.43
CA MET A 104 -0.93 -3.21 8.62
C MET A 104 0.28 -4.12 8.85
N TYR A 105 0.10 -5.21 9.60
CA TYR A 105 1.16 -6.20 9.79
C TYR A 105 1.53 -6.91 8.48
N ARG A 106 0.54 -7.34 7.68
CA ARG A 106 0.80 -7.94 6.36
C ARG A 106 1.47 -6.96 5.42
N LEU A 107 1.05 -5.70 5.43
CA LEU A 107 1.61 -4.64 4.60
C LEU A 107 3.10 -4.44 4.90
N ALA A 108 3.47 -4.37 6.18
CA ALA A 108 4.88 -4.26 6.59
C ALA A 108 5.70 -5.49 6.14
N LEU A 109 5.19 -6.70 6.37
CA LEU A 109 5.87 -7.94 5.95
C LEU A 109 6.06 -8.00 4.43
N GLN A 110 5.04 -7.63 3.65
CA GLN A 110 5.13 -7.61 2.20
C GLN A 110 6.10 -6.55 1.69
N ALA A 111 6.18 -5.39 2.34
CA ALA A 111 7.15 -4.35 2.00
C ALA A 111 8.59 -4.88 2.17
N GLU A 112 8.89 -5.54 3.29
CA GLU A 112 10.19 -6.18 3.53
C GLU A 112 10.52 -7.24 2.46
N LEU A 113 9.54 -8.06 2.09
CA LEU A 113 9.72 -9.08 1.05
C LEU A 113 9.97 -8.46 -0.33
N VAL A 114 9.20 -7.45 -0.72
CA VAL A 114 9.40 -6.74 -1.99
C VAL A 114 10.78 -6.10 -2.04
N GLU A 115 11.19 -5.39 -0.97
CA GLU A 115 12.49 -4.76 -0.89
C GLU A 115 13.64 -5.76 -1.07
N ALA A 116 13.53 -6.95 -0.48
CA ALA A 116 14.51 -8.02 -0.63
C ALA A 116 14.60 -8.60 -2.05
N THR A 117 13.57 -8.44 -2.88
CA THR A 117 13.56 -8.90 -4.28
C THR A 117 14.02 -7.86 -5.29
N LEU A 118 14.07 -6.58 -4.90
CA LEU A 118 14.45 -5.51 -5.81
C LEU A 118 15.97 -5.37 -5.90
N PRO A 119 16.53 -5.08 -7.09
CA PRO A 119 17.95 -4.79 -7.22
C PRO A 119 18.32 -3.54 -6.40
N ALA A 120 19.53 -3.57 -5.82
CA ALA A 120 20.08 -2.48 -5.01
C ALA A 120 20.31 -1.21 -5.83
#